data_AF-A0A2U2Z2L3-F1
#
_entry.id   AF-A0A2U2Z2L3-F1
#
_cell.length_a   1.000
_cell.length_b   1.000
_cell.length_c   1.000
_cell.angle_alpha   90.00
_cell.angle_beta   90.00
_cell.angle_gamma   90.00
#
_symmetry.space_group_name_H-M   'P 1'
#
loop_
_entity.id
_entity.type
_entity.pdbx_description
1 polymer ?
#
loop_
_entity_poly.entity_id
_entity_poly.type
_entity_poly.pdbx_seq_one_letter_code
_entity_poly.pdbx_strand_id
1 'polypeptide(L)'
;MLARMDAHDDLDELMARLPKRSPREVFEELTAARRAAAATLPELTTIPVPSYPYGWSMLDHPLGGTMRFACVLGCGWYHDENPAREAAIAPLVMPLDPEKADEALTAQAENRAAVFRARVEITIAEHFDQAHPGR
;
A
#
# COMPACT_ATOMS: atom_id res chain seq x y z
N MET A 1 -39.45 37.68 13.57
CA MET A 1 -39.17 36.28 13.97
C MET A 1 -38.20 35.73 12.93
N LEU A 2 -36.90 35.96 13.11
CA LEU A 2 -35.86 35.49 12.18
C LEU A 2 -35.51 34.07 12.60
N ALA A 3 -35.81 33.11 11.73
CA ALA A 3 -35.46 31.71 11.94
C ALA A 3 -33.93 31.60 11.99
N ARG A 4 -33.44 30.94 13.04
CA ARG A 4 -32.03 30.60 13.23
C ARG A 4 -31.75 29.44 12.28
N MET A 5 -31.35 29.73 11.04
CA MET A 5 -30.81 28.71 10.12
C MET A 5 -29.56 28.13 10.79
N ASP A 6 -29.54 26.81 10.93
CA ASP A 6 -28.49 26.08 11.62
C ASP A 6 -27.28 25.99 10.69
N ALA A 7 -26.06 26.15 11.21
CA ALA A 7 -24.84 26.22 10.39
C ALA A 7 -24.59 24.95 9.56
N HIS A 8 -25.22 23.83 9.94
CA HIS A 8 -25.24 22.58 9.18
C HIS A 8 -26.11 22.64 7.92
N ASP A 9 -27.29 23.27 8.00
CA ASP A 9 -28.20 23.42 6.85
C ASP A 9 -27.57 24.35 5.79
N ASP A 10 -26.87 25.40 6.24
CA ASP A 10 -26.14 26.31 5.36
C ASP A 10 -25.00 25.63 4.61
N LEU A 11 -24.29 24.68 5.24
CA LEU A 11 -23.18 23.95 4.62
C LEU A 11 -23.68 22.97 3.55
N ASP A 12 -24.75 22.23 3.81
CA ASP A 12 -25.32 21.27 2.85
C ASP A 12 -25.87 21.98 1.61
N GLU A 13 -26.50 23.15 1.79
CA GLU A 13 -26.96 23.98 0.68
C GLU A 13 -25.79 24.54 -0.15
N LEU A 14 -24.69 24.93 0.51
CA LEU A 14 -23.48 25.40 -0.16
C LEU A 14 -22.80 24.28 -0.96
N MET A 15 -22.74 23.07 -0.40
CA MET A 15 -22.22 21.87 -1.06
C MET A 15 -23.09 21.41 -2.24
N ALA A 16 -24.41 21.63 -2.18
CA ALA A 16 -25.32 21.34 -3.28
C ALA A 16 -25.15 22.30 -4.47
N ARG A 17 -24.70 23.54 -4.21
CA ARG A 17 -24.46 24.59 -5.24
C ARG A 17 -23.09 24.51 -5.90
N LEU A 18 -22.16 23.75 -5.32
CA LEU A 18 -20.85 23.56 -5.93
C LEU A 18 -20.98 22.77 -7.25
N PRO A 19 -20.34 23.22 -8.35
CA PRO A 19 -20.29 22.45 -9.58
C PRO A 19 -19.61 21.11 -9.32
N LYS A 20 -20.40 20.03 -9.34
CA LYS A 20 -19.89 18.67 -9.18
C LYS A 20 -19.33 18.22 -10.52
N ARG A 21 -18.08 17.74 -10.51
CA ARG A 21 -17.48 17.10 -11.66
C ARG A 21 -18.34 15.92 -12.09
N SER A 22 -18.59 15.82 -13.38
CA SER A 22 -19.32 14.69 -13.94
C SER A 22 -18.53 13.39 -13.73
N PRO A 23 -19.19 12.23 -13.60
CA PRO A 23 -18.51 10.94 -13.51
C PRO A 23 -17.55 10.69 -14.67
N ARG A 24 -17.86 11.24 -15.85
CA ARG A 24 -17.01 11.18 -17.04
C ARG A 24 -15.68 11.92 -16.83
N GLU A 25 -15.70 13.14 -16.30
CA GLU A 25 -14.50 13.92 -16.03
C GLU A 25 -13.61 13.28 -14.96
N VAL A 26 -14.21 12.66 -13.94
CA VAL A 26 -13.46 11.89 -12.93
C VAL A 26 -12.83 10.64 -13.57
N PHE A 27 -13.57 9.94 -14.43
CA PHE A 27 -13.05 8.76 -15.11
C PHE A 27 -11.93 9.08 -16.09
N GLU A 28 -12.04 10.18 -16.83
CA GLU A 28 -11.01 10.65 -17.76
C GLU A 28 -9.71 11.01 -17.01
N GLU A 29 -9.82 11.69 -15.88
CA GLU A 29 -8.68 11.98 -14.99
C GLU A 29 -8.03 10.69 -14.45
N LEU A 30 -8.81 9.76 -13.88
CA LEU A 30 -8.28 8.50 -13.37
C LEU A 30 -7.58 7.68 -14.47
N THR A 31 -8.14 7.70 -15.68
CA THR A 31 -7.56 7.01 -16.82
C THR A 31 -6.26 7.69 -17.27
N ALA A 32 -6.21 9.02 -17.29
CA ALA A 32 -5.00 9.77 -17.60
C ALA A 32 -3.89 9.50 -16.56
N ALA A 33 -4.24 9.52 -15.26
CA ALA A 33 -3.32 9.20 -14.17
C ALA A 33 -2.76 7.77 -14.30
N ARG A 34 -3.60 6.78 -14.63
CA ARG A 34 -3.14 5.40 -14.90
C ARG A 34 -2.16 5.30 -16.06
N ARG A 35 -2.42 6.02 -17.17
CA ARG A 35 -1.49 6.03 -18.31
C ARG A 35 -0.17 6.69 -17.96
N ALA A 36 -0.20 7.78 -17.21
CA ALA A 36 1.01 8.45 -16.72
C ALA A 36 1.82 7.53 -15.80
N ALA A 37 1.17 6.83 -14.87
CA ALA A 37 1.82 5.85 -13.99
C ALA A 37 2.42 4.66 -14.76
N ALA A 38 1.73 4.16 -15.79
CA ALA A 38 2.23 3.07 -16.62
C ALA A 38 3.43 3.45 -17.50
N ALA A 39 3.65 4.74 -17.76
CA ALA A 39 4.82 5.22 -18.50
C ALA A 39 6.11 5.20 -17.66
N THR A 40 5.99 5.16 -16.33
CA THR A 40 7.11 4.98 -15.42
C THR A 40 7.45 3.49 -15.37
N LEU A 41 8.65 3.12 -15.83
CA LEU A 41 9.13 1.75 -15.66
C LEU A 41 9.19 1.43 -14.16
N PRO A 42 8.68 0.26 -13.72
CA PRO A 42 8.79 -0.13 -12.33
C PRO A 42 10.27 -0.24 -11.95
N GLU A 43 10.58 0.10 -10.71
CA GLU A 43 11.93 -0.12 -10.16
C GLU A 43 12.29 -1.60 -10.30
N LEU A 44 13.51 -1.86 -10.80
CA LEU A 44 14.04 -3.21 -10.83
C LEU A 44 14.20 -3.70 -9.39
N THR A 45 13.63 -4.87 -9.09
CA THR A 45 13.72 -5.51 -7.78
C THR A 45 14.17 -6.96 -7.94
N THR A 46 14.91 -7.45 -6.96
CA THR A 46 15.30 -8.86 -6.84
C THR A 46 14.25 -9.69 -6.11
N ILE A 47 13.21 -9.06 -5.57
CA ILE A 47 12.13 -9.73 -4.84
C ILE A 47 11.27 -10.53 -5.85
N PRO A 48 11.14 -11.86 -5.69
CA PRO A 48 10.26 -12.66 -6.52
C PRO A 48 8.80 -12.36 -6.20
N VAL A 49 7.92 -12.69 -7.15
CA VAL A 49 6.48 -12.56 -6.92
C VAL A 49 6.07 -13.47 -5.75
N PRO A 50 5.39 -12.93 -4.72
CA PRO A 50 4.98 -13.73 -3.58
C PRO A 50 3.84 -14.68 -3.93
N SER A 51 3.81 -15.81 -3.24
CA SER A 51 2.64 -16.66 -3.13
C SER A 51 1.92 -16.42 -1.80
N TYR A 52 0.64 -16.75 -1.74
CA TYR A 52 -0.20 -16.58 -0.55
C TYR A 52 -0.72 -17.95 -0.10
N PRO A 53 0.13 -18.77 0.55
CA PRO A 53 -0.18 -20.19 0.80
C PRO A 53 -1.40 -20.40 1.69
N TYR A 54 -1.79 -19.40 2.48
CA TYR A 54 -2.93 -19.48 3.40
C TYR A 54 -4.17 -18.72 2.93
N GLY A 55 -4.16 -18.17 1.70
CA GLY A 55 -5.33 -17.64 0.98
C GLY A 55 -6.20 -16.59 1.69
N TRP A 56 -7.27 -16.19 1.00
CA TRP A 56 -8.33 -15.30 1.51
C TRP A 56 -9.52 -16.09 2.10
N SER A 57 -9.67 -17.37 1.72
CA SER A 57 -10.76 -18.26 2.17
C SER A 57 -10.56 -18.80 3.59
N MET A 58 -9.50 -18.39 4.28
CA MET A 58 -9.21 -18.78 5.65
C MET A 58 -8.95 -17.55 6.53
N LEU A 59 -9.93 -16.65 6.61
CA LEU A 59 -9.89 -15.51 7.55
C LEU A 59 -9.61 -15.95 9.01
N ASP A 60 -9.87 -17.21 9.34
CA ASP A 60 -9.59 -17.82 10.65
C ASP A 60 -8.23 -18.55 10.73
N HIS A 61 -7.46 -18.65 9.65
CA HIS A 61 -6.16 -19.31 9.73
C HIS A 61 -5.17 -18.41 10.49
N PRO A 62 -4.46 -18.94 11.50
CA PRO A 62 -3.51 -18.14 12.27
C PRO A 62 -2.36 -17.60 11.39
N LEU A 63 -2.09 -18.17 10.23
CA LEU A 63 -1.08 -17.65 9.28
C LEU A 63 -1.70 -16.92 8.09
N GLY A 64 -2.97 -16.53 8.18
CA GLY A 64 -3.62 -15.67 7.21
C GLY A 64 -2.82 -14.38 6.99
N GLY A 65 -2.69 -13.96 5.74
CA GLY A 65 -1.91 -12.78 5.36
C GLY A 65 -0.40 -13.01 5.23
N THR A 66 0.11 -14.23 5.45
CA THR A 66 1.51 -14.53 5.15
C THR A 66 1.77 -14.50 3.64
N MET A 67 2.79 -13.73 3.27
CA MET A 67 3.40 -13.69 1.94
C MET A 67 4.61 -14.63 1.94
N ARG A 68 4.70 -15.49 0.94
CA ARG A 68 5.82 -16.43 0.76
C ARG A 68 6.62 -16.09 -0.49
N PHE A 69 7.89 -15.80 -0.30
CA PHE A 69 8.88 -15.52 -1.33
C PHE A 69 9.75 -16.77 -1.54
N ALA A 70 9.39 -17.59 -2.53
CA ALA A 70 10.17 -18.78 -2.86
C ALA A 70 11.44 -18.42 -3.64
N CYS A 71 12.51 -19.19 -3.46
CA CYS A 71 13.71 -19.05 -4.30
C CYS A 71 13.35 -19.31 -5.77
N VAL A 72 13.75 -18.38 -6.66
CA VAL A 72 13.44 -18.47 -8.10
C VAL A 72 14.15 -19.63 -8.80
N LEU A 73 15.21 -20.19 -8.21
CA LEU A 73 15.88 -21.40 -8.71
C LEU A 73 15.16 -22.70 -8.29
N GLY A 74 14.09 -22.61 -7.50
CA GLY A 74 13.27 -23.78 -7.13
C GLY A 74 13.97 -24.76 -6.17
N CYS A 75 14.93 -24.29 -5.36
CA CYS A 75 15.70 -25.15 -4.46
C CYS A 75 14.94 -25.63 -3.20
N GLY A 76 13.66 -25.26 -3.07
CA GLY A 76 12.80 -25.59 -1.93
C GLY A 76 12.86 -24.61 -0.76
N TRP A 77 13.79 -23.65 -0.77
CA TRP A 77 13.84 -22.58 0.21
C TRP A 77 12.78 -21.50 -0.07
N TYR A 78 12.29 -20.89 1.01
CA TYR A 78 11.40 -19.74 0.96
C TYR A 78 11.60 -18.82 2.17
N HIS A 79 11.28 -17.54 1.99
CA HIS A 79 11.13 -16.55 3.07
C HIS A 79 9.66 -16.23 3.26
N ASP A 80 9.18 -16.31 4.49
CA ASP A 80 7.80 -15.95 4.85
C ASP A 80 7.81 -14.59 5.56
N GLU A 81 6.91 -13.70 5.15
CA GLU A 81 6.63 -12.44 5.84
C GLU A 81 5.14 -12.40 6.19
N ASN A 82 4.82 -12.00 7.42
CA ASN A 82 3.46 -11.68 7.84
C ASN A 82 3.42 -10.24 8.38
N PRO A 83 3.23 -9.23 7.52
CA PRO A 83 3.29 -7.82 7.92
C PRO A 83 2.30 -7.46 9.02
N ALA A 84 1.16 -8.16 9.11
CA ALA A 84 0.16 -7.93 10.15
C ALA A 84 0.62 -8.41 11.54
N ARG A 85 1.59 -9.32 11.61
CA ARG A 85 2.07 -9.95 12.85
C ARG A 85 3.52 -9.63 13.20
N GLU A 86 4.37 -9.47 12.20
CA GLU A 86 5.82 -9.34 12.36
C GLU A 86 6.27 -7.88 12.43
N ALA A 87 5.49 -6.95 11.90
CA ALA A 87 5.77 -5.54 12.11
C ALA A 87 5.36 -5.18 13.53
N ALA A 88 6.31 -4.71 14.34
CA ALA A 88 5.98 -3.69 15.33
C ALA A 88 5.41 -2.52 14.51
N ILE A 89 4.08 -2.46 14.39
CA ILE A 89 3.42 -1.40 13.63
C ILE A 89 3.71 -0.11 14.39
N ALA A 90 4.77 0.59 13.96
CA ALA A 90 5.07 1.91 14.47
C ALA A 90 3.78 2.73 14.37
N PRO A 91 3.36 3.44 15.43
CA PRO A 91 2.09 4.15 15.43
C PRO A 91 1.93 5.02 14.17
N LEU A 92 0.70 5.16 13.67
CA LEU A 92 0.41 6.16 12.66
C LEU A 92 0.72 7.54 13.24
N VAL A 93 1.57 8.31 12.57
CA VAL A 93 1.95 9.65 13.02
C VAL A 93 1.09 10.62 12.24
N MET A 94 0.08 11.18 12.92
CA MET A 94 -0.82 12.14 12.31
C MET A 94 -0.28 13.56 12.47
N PRO A 95 -0.24 14.38 11.40
CA PRO A 95 0.09 15.78 11.53
C PRO A 95 -1.01 16.53 12.30
N LEU A 96 -0.64 17.61 12.99
CA LEU A 96 -1.61 18.50 13.64
C LEU A 96 -2.44 19.29 12.62
N ASP A 97 -1.87 19.53 11.44
CA ASP A 97 -2.51 20.18 10.31
C ASP A 97 -3.24 19.13 9.46
N PRO A 98 -4.59 19.12 9.44
CA PRO A 98 -5.35 18.10 8.71
C PRO A 98 -5.17 18.18 7.20
N GLU A 99 -4.79 19.34 6.64
CA GLU A 99 -4.53 19.46 5.20
C GLU A 99 -3.29 18.67 4.75
N LYS A 100 -2.40 18.34 5.70
CA LYS A 100 -1.19 17.53 5.46
C LYS A 100 -1.36 16.05 5.77
N ALA A 101 -2.57 15.63 6.15
CA ALA A 101 -2.83 14.25 6.56
C ALA A 101 -2.51 13.26 5.44
N ASP A 102 -2.93 13.55 4.20
CA ASP A 102 -2.72 12.66 3.06
C ASP A 102 -1.22 12.52 2.71
N GLU A 103 -0.47 13.62 2.72
CA GLU A 103 0.97 13.63 2.50
C GLU A 103 1.70 12.81 3.57
N ALA A 104 1.37 13.04 4.84
CA ALA A 104 1.99 12.34 5.96
C ALA A 104 1.68 10.83 5.95
N LEU A 105 0.44 10.45 5.64
CA LEU A 105 0.05 9.05 5.51
C LEU A 105 0.76 8.38 4.34
N THR A 106 0.88 9.06 3.20
CA THR A 106 1.60 8.56 2.03
C THR A 106 3.07 8.36 2.34
N ALA A 107 3.74 9.36 2.91
CA ALA A 107 5.15 9.28 3.30
C ALA A 107 5.40 8.14 4.31
N GLN A 108 4.49 7.96 5.27
CA GLN A 108 4.60 6.86 6.23
C GLN A 108 4.40 5.49 5.56
N ALA A 109 3.47 5.37 4.62
CA ALA A 109 3.25 4.15 3.85
C ALA A 109 4.46 3.81 2.97
N GLU A 110 5.03 4.80 2.27
CA GLU A 110 6.22 4.64 1.45
C GLU A 110 7.44 4.22 2.27
N ASN A 111 7.66 4.85 3.42
CA ASN A 111 8.74 4.48 4.32
C ASN A 111 8.60 3.03 4.82
N ARG A 112 7.37 2.63 5.20
CA ARG A 112 7.10 1.23 5.60
C ARG A 112 7.34 0.26 4.45
N ALA A 113 6.91 0.61 3.24
CA ALA A 113 7.15 -0.21 2.05
C ALA A 113 8.64 -0.32 1.72
N ALA A 114 9.42 0.75 1.88
CA ALA A 114 10.87 0.74 1.67
C ALA A 114 11.59 -0.17 2.68
N VAL A 115 11.25 -0.07 3.97
CA VAL A 115 11.82 -0.93 5.03
C VAL A 115 11.48 -2.40 4.78
N PHE A 116 10.22 -2.69 4.40
CA PHE A 116 9.78 -4.04 4.05
C PHE A 116 10.57 -4.60 2.86
N ARG A 117 10.67 -3.84 1.76
CA ARG A 117 11.43 -4.24 0.56
C ARG A 117 12.89 -4.54 0.89
N ALA A 118 13.56 -3.63 1.61
CA ALA A 118 14.95 -3.80 1.98
C ALA A 118 15.19 -5.09 2.78
N ARG A 119 14.32 -5.42 3.74
CA ARG A 119 14.42 -6.66 4.51
C ARG A 119 14.30 -7.89 3.62
N VAL A 120 13.28 -7.94 2.76
CA VAL A 120 13.05 -9.07 1.86
C VAL A 120 14.22 -9.23 0.88
N GLU A 121 14.71 -8.13 0.30
CA GLU A 121 15.87 -8.12 -0.61
C GLU A 121 17.14 -8.65 0.07
N ILE A 122 17.43 -8.19 1.29
CA ILE A 122 18.59 -8.66 2.07
C ILE A 122 18.49 -10.17 2.31
N THR A 123 17.35 -10.66 2.81
CA THR A 123 17.19 -12.08 3.12
C THR A 123 17.29 -12.96 1.87
N ILE A 124 16.76 -12.51 0.74
CA ILE A 124 16.89 -13.22 -0.54
C ILE A 124 18.35 -13.21 -0.99
N ALA A 125 19.02 -12.05 -0.97
CA ALA A 125 20.42 -11.94 -1.37
C ALA A 125 21.32 -12.84 -0.51
N GLU A 126 21.14 -12.83 0.81
CA GLU A 126 21.86 -13.71 1.74
C GLU A 126 21.63 -15.19 1.44
N HIS A 127 20.38 -15.58 1.11
CA HIS A 127 20.09 -16.94 0.69
C HIS A 127 20.83 -17.30 -0.60
N PHE A 128 20.84 -16.41 -1.60
CA PHE A 128 21.55 -16.63 -2.86
C PHE A 128 23.05 -16.80 -2.65
N ASP A 129 23.68 -15.92 -1.88
CA ASP A 129 25.11 -15.97 -1.58
C ASP A 129 25.52 -17.28 -0.89
N GLN A 130 24.65 -17.79 0.00
CA GLN A 130 24.93 -18.99 0.79
C GLN A 130 24.59 -20.30 0.05
N ALA A 131 23.43 -20.37 -0.60
CA ALA A 131 22.91 -21.60 -1.18
C ALA A 131 23.23 -21.76 -2.67
N HIS A 132 23.56 -20.66 -3.37
CA HIS A 132 23.75 -20.62 -4.81
C HIS A 132 25.05 -19.88 -5.21
N PRO A 133 26.22 -20.26 -4.65
CA PRO A 133 27.46 -19.55 -4.92
C PRO A 133 27.80 -19.56 -6.41
N GLY A 134 28.05 -18.38 -6.98
CA GLY A 134 28.41 -18.20 -8.39
C GLY A 134 27.21 -18.20 -9.36
N ARG A 135 25.99 -18.04 -8.85
CA ARG A 135 24.78 -17.81 -9.66
C ARG A 135 24.14 -16.46 -9.37
#